data_AF-A0A1M3LTA3-F1
#
_entry.id   AF-A0A1M3LTA3-F1
#
_cell.length_a   1.000
_cell.length_b   1.000
_cell.length_c   1.000
_cell.angle_alpha   90.00
_cell.angle_beta   90.00
_cell.angle_gamma   90.00
#
_symmetry.space_group_name_H-M   'P 1'
#
loop_
_entity.id
_entity.type
_entity.pdbx_description
1 polymer ?
#
loop_
_entity_poly.entity_id
_entity_poly.type
_entity_poly.pdbx_seq_one_letter_code
_entity_poly.pdbx_strand_id
1 'polypeptide(L)'
;MTAVDDLGAWQGELLATALVGTDRRRPARPPSELGVGVLDGDERDPRTLLLDQAALQDVLLRAGRRPQRGAAVAAAPPETRPTAPPAAAELLGLLLTQPPVPADLRSRLLRLWLDSAARHGMIVPPRRLPALLELARTDEALAVALHAAWGERGAWLAGLVDAPRRATRPELSAAELAEQWPTLPTAAAADALRLLRRSDPAAARDLLASAWGGLPARGKQAFLAVFDDRLSADDEPFLEAALDDGSAPVRQRAGVLLGHLPDSRYARRMAERLLPLIAVNRRLLSKRTVAVSAPTELDEAGLRDGFPAPAAGVEPDRVAWLRMLVENAPLSTWTAATGVGIPQTLELILPDKALRAPLIEAVHRQRDAAWATAFLEHAGYIDLVELAEPAALERWLVAALADRKTGIGALEKALSHAPEPWSPALTSAVLDRMEGDASPGDGPAPAVLDLTAALATALPESSPPRVRQLLTLDGPARARRSLAAALQYHAIAHSIRKALP
;
A
#
# COMPACT_ATOMS: atom_id res chain seq x y z
N MET A 1 -42.07 -28.66 17.36
CA MET A 1 -40.71 -28.81 16.82
C MET A 1 -40.71 -28.81 15.29
N THR A 2 -41.82 -29.10 14.61
CA THR A 2 -41.93 -29.25 13.15
C THR A 2 -41.89 -27.94 12.34
N ALA A 3 -42.68 -26.92 12.69
CA ALA A 3 -42.82 -25.72 11.84
C ALA A 3 -41.55 -24.83 11.69
N VAL A 4 -40.64 -24.85 12.67
CA VAL A 4 -39.37 -24.10 12.60
C VAL A 4 -38.36 -24.82 11.71
N ASP A 5 -38.34 -26.15 11.76
CA ASP A 5 -37.49 -27.00 10.94
C ASP A 5 -37.93 -26.94 9.46
N ASP A 6 -39.24 -26.89 9.21
CA ASP A 6 -39.82 -26.75 7.87
C ASP A 6 -39.49 -25.40 7.21
N LEU A 7 -39.47 -24.31 8.00
CA LEU A 7 -39.08 -22.99 7.51
C LEU A 7 -37.58 -22.93 7.16
N GLY A 8 -36.72 -23.50 8.01
CA GLY A 8 -35.28 -23.59 7.75
C GLY A 8 -34.95 -24.43 6.52
N ALA A 9 -35.63 -25.57 6.35
CA ALA A 9 -35.51 -26.43 5.19
C ALA A 9 -35.92 -25.70 3.90
N TRP A 10 -37.11 -25.08 3.88
CA TRP A 10 -37.56 -24.30 2.72
C TRP A 10 -36.58 -23.19 2.32
N GLN A 11 -36.06 -22.43 3.29
CA GLN A 11 -35.07 -21.38 3.03
C GLN A 11 -33.77 -21.94 2.43
N GLY A 12 -33.30 -23.08 2.93
CA GLY A 12 -32.12 -23.77 2.40
C GLY A 12 -32.33 -24.26 0.97
N GLU A 13 -33.52 -24.81 0.68
CA GLU A 13 -33.87 -25.25 -0.67
C GLU A 13 -34.04 -24.10 -1.67
N LEU A 14 -34.60 -22.97 -1.21
CA LEU A 14 -34.75 -21.76 -2.00
C LEU A 14 -33.37 -21.19 -2.40
N LEU A 15 -32.44 -21.11 -1.44
CA LEU A 15 -31.06 -20.69 -1.69
C LEU A 15 -30.34 -21.66 -2.65
N ALA A 16 -30.45 -22.96 -2.42
CA ALA A 16 -29.85 -23.97 -3.29
C ALA A 16 -30.39 -23.87 -4.72
N THR A 17 -31.68 -23.60 -4.88
CA THR A 17 -32.30 -23.37 -6.19
C THR A 17 -31.78 -22.10 -6.87
N ALA A 18 -31.61 -21.00 -6.12
CA ALA A 18 -31.03 -19.76 -6.64
C ALA A 18 -29.58 -19.96 -7.12
N LEU A 19 -28.79 -20.78 -6.41
CA LEU A 19 -27.39 -21.05 -6.76
C LEU A 19 -27.24 -22.00 -7.97
N VAL A 20 -28.08 -23.03 -8.05
CA VAL A 20 -27.99 -24.07 -9.10
C VAL A 20 -28.73 -23.66 -10.39
N GLY A 21 -29.72 -22.79 -10.27
CA GLY A 21 -30.54 -22.26 -11.37
C GLY A 21 -31.89 -22.97 -11.48
N THR A 22 -32.92 -22.20 -11.84
CA THR A 22 -34.32 -22.67 -11.94
C THR A 22 -34.57 -23.67 -13.07
N ASP A 23 -33.65 -23.73 -14.05
CA ASP A 23 -33.71 -24.70 -15.14
C ASP A 23 -33.32 -26.12 -14.68
N ARG A 24 -32.59 -26.23 -13.55
CA ARG A 24 -32.13 -27.51 -12.97
C ARG A 24 -32.93 -27.95 -11.76
N ARG A 25 -33.51 -26.99 -11.02
CA ARG A 25 -34.29 -27.25 -9.81
C ARG A 25 -35.46 -26.27 -9.76
N ARG A 26 -36.67 -26.77 -9.54
CA ARG A 26 -37.83 -25.92 -9.28
C ARG A 26 -37.80 -25.44 -7.83
N PRO A 27 -38.16 -24.18 -7.53
CA PRO A 27 -38.29 -23.71 -6.16
C PRO A 27 -39.27 -24.58 -5.36
N ALA A 28 -38.87 -25.00 -4.17
CA ALA A 28 -39.74 -25.75 -3.25
C ALA A 28 -40.95 -24.90 -2.85
N ARG A 29 -42.04 -25.53 -2.41
CA ARG A 29 -43.19 -24.77 -1.90
C ARG A 29 -42.87 -24.19 -0.52
N PRO A 30 -43.32 -22.97 -0.21
CA PRO A 30 -43.22 -22.44 1.15
C PRO A 30 -44.05 -23.31 2.12
N PRO A 31 -43.67 -23.37 3.40
CA PRO A 31 -44.46 -24.05 4.42
C PRO A 31 -45.91 -23.55 4.42
N SER A 32 -46.86 -24.48 4.46
CA SER A 32 -48.30 -24.18 4.37
C SER A 32 -48.79 -23.26 5.49
N GLU A 33 -48.10 -23.28 6.63
CA GLU A 33 -48.34 -22.49 7.84
C GLU A 33 -48.14 -20.98 7.60
N LEU A 34 -47.42 -20.60 6.54
CA LEU A 34 -47.26 -19.20 6.15
C LEU A 34 -48.53 -18.61 5.51
N GLY A 35 -49.50 -19.45 5.11
CA GLY A 35 -50.80 -19.00 4.61
C GLY A 35 -50.76 -18.21 3.29
N VAL A 36 -49.66 -18.29 2.55
CA VAL A 36 -49.40 -17.54 1.31
C VAL A 36 -49.86 -18.30 0.06
N GLY A 37 -51.18 -18.50 -0.04
CA GLY A 37 -51.80 -19.26 -1.15
C GLY A 37 -51.63 -18.64 -2.55
N VAL A 38 -51.16 -17.40 -2.64
CA VAL A 38 -50.87 -16.72 -3.91
C VAL A 38 -49.68 -17.34 -4.63
N LEU A 39 -48.86 -18.19 -3.99
CA LEU A 39 -47.66 -18.79 -4.58
C LEU A 39 -47.84 -20.25 -5.03
N ASP A 40 -49.03 -20.83 -4.88
CA ASP A 40 -49.30 -22.27 -5.07
C ASP A 40 -49.60 -22.70 -6.51
N GLY A 41 -49.44 -21.81 -7.50
CA GLY A 41 -49.70 -22.12 -8.90
C GLY A 41 -48.59 -22.99 -9.52
N ASP A 42 -48.87 -24.26 -9.78
CA ASP A 42 -47.93 -25.16 -10.49
C ASP A 42 -47.63 -24.73 -11.94
N GLU A 43 -48.48 -23.88 -12.51
CA GLU A 43 -48.32 -23.34 -13.87
C GLU A 43 -47.44 -22.07 -13.94
N ARG A 44 -46.98 -21.52 -12.81
CA ARG A 44 -46.10 -20.34 -12.82
C ARG A 44 -44.70 -20.70 -13.27
N ASP A 45 -44.13 -19.77 -14.06
CA ASP A 45 -42.73 -19.78 -14.46
C ASP A 45 -41.81 -19.91 -13.22
N PRO A 46 -40.91 -20.91 -13.19
CA PRO A 46 -40.01 -21.16 -12.05
C PRO A 46 -39.13 -19.97 -11.66
N ARG A 47 -38.76 -19.09 -12.61
CA ARG A 47 -37.94 -17.89 -12.32
C ARG A 47 -38.74 -16.88 -11.51
N THR A 48 -39.98 -16.63 -11.93
CA THR A 48 -40.92 -15.77 -11.22
C THR A 48 -41.23 -16.32 -9.83
N LEU A 49 -41.47 -17.63 -9.72
CA LEU A 49 -41.73 -18.29 -8.42
C LEU A 49 -40.55 -18.15 -7.45
N LEU A 50 -39.31 -18.27 -7.93
CA LEU A 50 -38.11 -18.07 -7.12
C LEU A 50 -38.05 -16.65 -6.55
N LEU A 51 -38.30 -15.64 -7.39
CA LEU A 51 -38.25 -14.23 -6.99
C LEU A 51 -39.38 -13.88 -6.00
N ASP A 52 -40.60 -14.37 -6.24
CA ASP A 52 -41.74 -14.18 -5.33
C ASP A 52 -41.47 -14.78 -3.95
N GLN A 53 -40.90 -16.00 -3.91
CA GLN A 53 -40.54 -16.65 -2.66
C GLN A 53 -39.36 -15.97 -1.95
N ALA A 54 -38.38 -15.44 -2.69
CA ALA A 54 -37.29 -14.66 -2.11
C ALA A 54 -37.80 -13.34 -1.51
N ALA A 55 -38.78 -12.68 -2.16
CA ALA A 55 -39.44 -11.51 -1.61
C ALA A 55 -40.21 -11.85 -0.33
N LEU A 56 -40.94 -12.98 -0.32
CA LEU A 56 -41.61 -13.48 0.89
C LEU A 56 -40.61 -13.73 2.04
N GLN A 57 -39.48 -14.39 1.75
CA GLN A 57 -38.44 -14.65 2.75
C GLN A 57 -37.87 -13.34 3.32
N ASP A 58 -37.59 -12.34 2.49
CA ASP A 58 -37.11 -11.03 2.94
C ASP A 58 -38.11 -10.34 3.88
N VAL A 59 -39.41 -10.37 3.55
CA VAL A 59 -40.47 -9.84 4.41
C VAL A 59 -40.53 -10.59 5.74
N LEU A 60 -40.50 -11.93 5.72
CA LEU A 60 -40.51 -12.76 6.93
C LEU A 60 -39.31 -12.47 7.84
N LEU A 61 -38.11 -12.34 7.26
CA LEU A 61 -36.88 -12.02 8.01
C LEU A 61 -36.93 -10.62 8.63
N ARG A 62 -37.55 -9.65 7.96
CA ARG A 62 -37.72 -8.29 8.49
C ARG A 62 -38.81 -8.22 9.56
N ALA A 63 -39.95 -8.87 9.34
CA ALA A 63 -41.10 -8.87 10.24
C ALA A 63 -40.88 -9.76 11.48
N GLY A 64 -40.09 -10.83 11.37
CA GLY A 64 -39.79 -11.75 12.46
C GLY A 64 -38.79 -11.21 13.49
N ARG A 65 -38.12 -10.08 13.21
CA ARG A 65 -37.19 -9.46 14.15
C ARG A 65 -37.96 -8.79 15.29
N ARG A 66 -37.84 -9.35 16.50
CA ARG A 66 -38.34 -8.70 17.71
C ARG A 66 -37.45 -7.48 18.03
N PRO A 67 -38.03 -6.28 18.20
CA PRO A 67 -37.27 -5.10 18.60
C PRO A 67 -36.64 -5.35 19.98
N GLN A 68 -35.36 -5.02 20.13
CA GLN A 68 -34.69 -5.02 21.42
C GLN A 68 -34.75 -3.62 22.02
N ARG A 69 -34.88 -3.53 23.35
CA ARG A 69 -34.76 -2.24 24.05
C ARG A 69 -33.29 -1.84 24.08
N GLY A 70 -32.95 -0.73 23.44
CA GLY A 70 -31.63 -0.11 23.50
C GLY A 70 -31.62 1.11 24.44
N ALA A 71 -30.42 1.53 24.87
CA ALA A 71 -30.24 2.82 25.50
C ALA A 71 -30.60 3.95 24.51
N ALA A 72 -31.25 5.00 24.99
CA ALA A 72 -31.53 6.16 24.17
C ALA A 72 -30.23 6.84 23.77
N VAL A 73 -30.06 7.10 22.47
CA VAL A 73 -28.93 7.84 21.93
C VAL A 73 -29.38 9.28 21.68
N ALA A 74 -28.53 10.25 22.02
CA ALA A 74 -28.79 11.65 21.69
C ALA A 74 -29.01 11.81 20.18
N ALA A 75 -29.94 12.68 19.78
CA ALA A 75 -30.21 12.92 18.36
C ALA A 75 -29.00 13.59 17.68
N ALA A 76 -28.75 13.23 16.42
CA ALA A 76 -27.74 13.90 15.62
C ALA A 76 -28.11 15.39 15.38
N PRO A 77 -27.15 16.31 15.41
CA PRO A 77 -27.39 17.70 15.03
C PRO A 77 -27.94 17.83 13.59
N PRO A 78 -28.68 18.92 13.28
CA PRO A 78 -29.12 19.18 11.91
C PRO A 78 -27.92 19.42 11.00
N GLU A 79 -28.03 19.01 9.73
CA GLU A 79 -26.96 19.22 8.76
C GLU A 79 -26.83 20.70 8.41
N THR A 80 -25.58 21.16 8.31
CA THR A 80 -25.21 22.54 7.92
C THR A 80 -24.81 22.64 6.45
N ARG A 81 -24.55 21.50 5.80
CA ARG A 81 -24.10 21.37 4.41
C ARG A 81 -25.15 20.64 3.57
N PRO A 82 -25.28 20.97 2.27
CA PRO A 82 -26.20 20.28 1.38
C PRO A 82 -25.77 18.83 1.13
N THR A 83 -26.73 17.92 1.10
CA THR A 83 -26.49 16.53 0.68
C THR A 83 -26.22 16.46 -0.81
N ALA A 84 -25.36 15.53 -1.22
CA ALA A 84 -25.05 15.29 -2.63
C ALA A 84 -26.32 15.07 -3.50
N PRO A 85 -26.33 15.51 -4.78
CA PRO A 85 -27.47 15.38 -5.68
C PRO A 85 -27.93 13.91 -5.85
N PRO A 86 -29.22 13.67 -6.19
CA PRO A 86 -29.75 12.32 -6.34
C PRO A 86 -28.95 11.42 -7.29
N ALA A 87 -28.48 11.95 -8.42
CA ALA A 87 -27.66 11.19 -9.37
C ALA A 87 -26.34 10.71 -8.74
N ALA A 88 -25.67 11.55 -7.96
CA ALA A 88 -24.46 11.18 -7.24
C ALA A 88 -24.76 10.17 -6.11
N ALA A 89 -25.87 10.34 -5.40
CA ALA A 89 -26.32 9.43 -4.34
C ALA A 89 -26.63 8.01 -4.86
N GLU A 90 -27.21 7.90 -6.06
CA GLU A 90 -27.46 6.62 -6.72
C GLU A 90 -26.17 5.95 -7.18
N LEU A 91 -25.22 6.70 -7.75
CA LEU A 91 -23.89 6.17 -8.09
C LEU A 91 -23.16 5.63 -6.86
N LEU A 92 -23.21 6.36 -5.73
CA LEU A 92 -22.66 5.87 -4.47
C LEU A 92 -23.38 4.60 -3.99
N GLY A 93 -24.71 4.56 -4.13
CA GLY A 93 -25.51 3.38 -3.85
C GLY A 93 -25.04 2.16 -4.64
N LEU A 94 -24.89 2.31 -5.96
CA LEU A 94 -24.38 1.29 -6.87
C LEU A 94 -23.00 0.79 -6.42
N LEU A 95 -22.05 1.69 -6.13
CA LEU A 95 -20.71 1.32 -5.67
C LEU A 95 -20.72 0.54 -4.35
N LEU A 96 -21.67 0.83 -3.45
CA LEU A 96 -21.75 0.15 -2.15
C LEU A 96 -22.42 -1.22 -2.24
N THR A 97 -23.46 -1.38 -3.07
CA THR A 97 -24.30 -2.59 -3.08
C THR A 97 -23.99 -3.55 -4.22
N GLN A 98 -23.66 -3.02 -5.41
CA GLN A 98 -23.48 -3.78 -6.64
C GLN A 98 -22.33 -3.18 -7.46
N PRO A 99 -21.09 -3.19 -6.92
CA PRO A 99 -19.98 -2.57 -7.60
C PRO A 99 -19.73 -3.26 -8.95
N PRO A 100 -19.76 -2.52 -10.07
CA PRO A 100 -19.49 -3.07 -11.40
C PRO A 100 -17.99 -3.23 -11.67
N VAL A 101 -17.13 -3.04 -10.67
CA VAL A 101 -15.67 -3.10 -10.75
C VAL A 101 -15.10 -3.93 -9.58
N PRO A 102 -13.88 -4.49 -9.71
CA PRO A 102 -13.16 -5.12 -8.61
C PRO A 102 -13.02 -4.25 -7.36
N ALA A 103 -12.77 -4.87 -6.20
CA ALA A 103 -12.82 -4.23 -4.89
C ALA A 103 -11.79 -3.09 -4.69
N ASP A 104 -10.60 -3.22 -5.28
CA ASP A 104 -9.55 -2.22 -5.27
C ASP A 104 -9.96 -0.96 -6.06
N LEU A 105 -10.50 -1.15 -7.27
CA LEU A 105 -11.04 -0.08 -8.10
C LEU A 105 -12.27 0.57 -7.48
N ARG A 106 -13.14 -0.23 -6.84
CA ARG A 106 -14.28 0.26 -6.07
C ARG A 106 -13.84 1.24 -4.99
N SER A 107 -12.81 0.89 -4.23
CA SER A 107 -12.29 1.74 -3.15
C SER A 107 -11.75 3.08 -3.68
N ARG A 108 -11.08 3.05 -4.85
CA ARG A 108 -10.66 4.27 -5.57
C ARG A 108 -11.85 5.12 -6.04
N LEU A 109 -12.90 4.51 -6.59
CA LEU A 109 -14.12 5.24 -7.01
C LEU A 109 -14.88 5.83 -5.82
N LEU A 110 -14.93 5.13 -4.69
CA LEU A 110 -15.51 5.64 -3.45
C LEU A 110 -14.74 6.87 -2.94
N ARG A 111 -13.40 6.83 -2.94
CA ARG A 111 -12.57 8.00 -2.60
C ARG A 111 -12.81 9.15 -3.59
N LEU A 112 -12.79 8.89 -4.89
CA LEU A 112 -13.09 9.91 -5.91
C LEU A 112 -14.45 10.56 -5.67
N TRP A 113 -15.47 9.79 -5.31
CA TRP A 113 -16.81 10.30 -4.98
C TRP A 113 -16.77 11.20 -3.75
N LEU A 114 -16.14 10.74 -2.66
CA LEU A 114 -16.05 11.47 -1.38
C LEU A 114 -15.24 12.76 -1.52
N ASP A 115 -14.09 12.70 -2.19
CA ASP A 115 -13.24 13.86 -2.46
C ASP A 115 -13.95 14.86 -3.38
N SER A 116 -14.73 14.40 -4.35
CA SER A 116 -15.55 15.27 -5.20
C SER A 116 -16.67 15.93 -4.41
N ALA A 117 -17.35 15.21 -3.51
CA ALA A 117 -18.38 15.78 -2.66
C ALA A 117 -17.80 16.84 -1.71
N ALA A 118 -16.68 16.51 -1.04
CA ALA A 118 -15.99 17.40 -0.12
C ALA A 118 -15.53 18.69 -0.79
N ARG A 119 -14.92 18.60 -2.00
CA ARG A 119 -14.48 19.77 -2.77
C ARG A 119 -15.60 20.76 -3.10
N HIS A 120 -16.82 20.27 -3.30
CA HIS A 120 -17.99 21.11 -3.58
C HIS A 120 -18.82 21.42 -2.32
N GLY A 121 -18.26 21.17 -1.13
CA GLY A 121 -18.92 21.45 0.15
C GLY A 121 -20.17 20.59 0.43
N MET A 122 -20.33 19.47 -0.28
CA MET A 122 -21.46 18.56 -0.16
C MET A 122 -21.16 17.42 0.82
N ILE A 123 -22.23 16.83 1.36
CA ILE A 123 -22.12 15.69 2.27
C ILE A 123 -22.75 14.41 1.73
N VAL A 124 -22.26 13.29 2.24
CA VAL A 124 -22.78 11.95 2.02
C VAL A 124 -24.26 11.89 2.43
N PRO A 125 -25.16 11.35 1.60
CA PRO A 125 -26.53 11.08 2.02
C PRO A 125 -26.55 10.21 3.29
N PRO A 126 -27.24 10.62 4.37
CA PRO A 126 -27.17 9.94 5.67
C PRO A 126 -27.38 8.43 5.64
N ARG A 127 -28.25 7.95 4.75
CA ARG A 127 -28.56 6.51 4.59
C ARG A 127 -27.37 5.67 4.11
N ARG A 128 -26.33 6.30 3.55
CA ARG A 128 -25.12 5.62 3.03
C ARG A 128 -23.96 5.60 4.04
N LEU A 129 -24.03 6.41 5.10
CA LEU A 129 -22.97 6.53 6.11
C LEU A 129 -22.61 5.20 6.79
N PRO A 130 -23.56 4.34 7.23
CA PRO A 130 -23.19 3.11 7.92
C PRO A 130 -22.30 2.17 7.08
N ALA A 131 -22.64 2.00 5.79
CA ALA A 131 -21.86 1.16 4.89
C ALA A 131 -20.46 1.74 4.63
N LEU A 132 -20.35 3.07 4.51
CA LEU A 132 -19.06 3.74 4.32
C LEU A 132 -18.17 3.66 5.57
N LEU A 133 -18.74 3.82 6.77
CA LEU A 133 -18.01 3.69 8.02
C LEU A 133 -17.46 2.27 8.19
N GLU A 134 -18.25 1.24 7.87
CA GLU A 134 -17.76 -0.14 7.92
C GLU A 134 -16.58 -0.39 6.98
N LEU A 135 -16.62 0.16 5.76
CA LEU A 135 -15.49 0.08 4.83
C LEU A 135 -14.26 0.87 5.31
N ALA A 136 -14.49 2.05 5.90
CA ALA A 136 -13.44 2.93 6.42
C ALA A 136 -12.71 2.34 7.65
N ARG A 137 -13.27 1.30 8.31
CA ARG A 137 -12.58 0.62 9.42
C ARG A 137 -11.26 -0.02 9.00
N THR A 138 -11.16 -0.46 7.76
CA THR A 138 -10.00 -1.20 7.22
C THR A 138 -9.26 -0.45 6.11
N ASP A 139 -9.77 0.70 5.66
CA ASP A 139 -9.16 1.54 4.62
C ASP A 139 -8.98 2.96 5.16
N GLU A 140 -7.77 3.29 5.61
CA GLU A 140 -7.43 4.59 6.22
C GLU A 140 -7.58 5.75 5.23
N ALA A 141 -7.20 5.54 3.96
CA ALA A 141 -7.37 6.56 2.93
C ALA A 141 -8.85 6.85 2.67
N LEU A 142 -9.71 5.82 2.70
CA LEU A 142 -11.15 6.00 2.63
C LEU A 142 -11.71 6.69 3.87
N ALA A 143 -11.18 6.38 5.06
CA ALA A 143 -11.59 7.03 6.30
C ALA A 143 -11.31 8.54 6.29
N VAL A 144 -10.13 8.94 5.80
CA VAL A 144 -9.77 10.36 5.62
C VAL A 144 -10.70 11.04 4.62
N ALA A 145 -10.95 10.44 3.45
CA ALA A 145 -11.87 10.98 2.45
C ALA A 145 -13.31 11.08 3.00
N LEU A 146 -13.77 10.09 3.76
CA LEU A 146 -15.10 10.07 4.36
C LEU A 146 -15.26 11.19 5.38
N HIS A 147 -14.26 11.42 6.23
CA HIS A 147 -14.28 12.47 7.24
C HIS A 147 -14.58 13.85 6.63
N ALA A 148 -14.00 14.15 5.47
CA ALA A 148 -14.23 15.42 4.77
C ALA A 148 -15.69 15.62 4.31
N ALA A 149 -16.42 14.53 4.04
CA ALA A 149 -17.75 14.54 3.41
C ALA A 149 -18.90 14.01 4.29
N TRP A 150 -18.69 13.63 5.55
CA TRP A 150 -19.70 12.88 6.31
C TRP A 150 -20.77 13.72 7.05
N GLY A 151 -20.62 15.05 7.13
CA GLY A 151 -21.56 15.94 7.83
C GLY A 151 -21.66 15.74 9.35
N GLU A 152 -22.69 16.34 9.95
CA GLU A 152 -22.95 16.27 11.40
C GLU A 152 -23.41 14.87 11.82
N ARG A 153 -24.26 14.21 11.03
CA ARG A 153 -24.63 12.80 11.28
C ARG A 153 -23.46 11.85 11.16
N GLY A 154 -22.53 12.11 10.26
CA GLY A 154 -21.33 11.32 10.12
C GLY A 154 -20.49 11.35 11.38
N ALA A 155 -20.20 12.56 11.88
CA ALA A 155 -19.48 12.77 13.13
C ALA A 155 -20.21 12.14 14.33
N TRP A 156 -21.52 12.36 14.43
CA TRP A 156 -22.37 11.74 15.46
C TRP A 156 -22.29 10.21 15.41
N LEU A 157 -22.46 9.61 14.23
CA LEU A 157 -22.46 8.16 14.08
C LEU A 157 -21.08 7.57 14.37
N ALA A 158 -20.02 8.18 13.87
CA ALA A 158 -18.64 7.76 14.12
C ALA A 158 -18.30 7.76 15.61
N GLY A 159 -18.83 8.72 16.39
CA GLY A 159 -18.71 8.77 17.85
C GLY A 159 -19.36 7.61 18.58
N LEU A 160 -20.33 6.92 17.95
CA LEU A 160 -21.04 5.77 18.54
C LEU A 160 -20.39 4.43 18.21
N VAL A 161 -19.73 4.31 17.06
CA VAL A 161 -19.25 3.01 16.53
C VAL A 161 -17.73 2.81 16.63
N ASP A 162 -17.01 3.75 17.24
CA ASP A 162 -15.54 3.70 17.43
C ASP A 162 -14.71 3.56 16.14
N ALA A 163 -15.35 3.80 14.99
CA ALA A 163 -14.85 3.51 13.66
C ALA A 163 -14.66 4.83 12.89
N PRO A 164 -13.53 5.57 13.04
CA PRO A 164 -12.18 5.08 13.38
C PRO A 164 -11.34 6.04 14.27
N ARG A 165 -11.09 5.72 15.54
CA ARG A 165 -10.26 6.56 16.44
C ARG A 165 -8.81 6.81 15.98
N ARG A 166 -8.28 6.10 14.97
CA ARG A 166 -6.89 6.30 14.50
C ARG A 166 -6.74 7.52 13.59
N ALA A 167 -7.70 7.78 12.71
CA ALA A 167 -7.70 8.96 11.83
C ALA A 167 -8.22 10.23 12.53
N THR A 168 -8.81 10.08 13.72
CA THR A 168 -9.45 11.16 14.50
C THR A 168 -8.85 11.34 15.89
N ARG A 169 -7.71 10.68 16.20
CA ARG A 169 -7.04 10.86 17.50
C ARG A 169 -6.57 12.31 17.60
N PRO A 170 -6.91 13.03 18.69
CA PRO A 170 -6.38 14.37 18.90
C PRO A 170 -4.86 14.29 18.96
N GLU A 171 -4.19 15.15 18.20
CA GLU A 171 -2.74 15.34 18.32
C GLU A 171 -2.46 15.87 19.74
N LEU A 172 -1.79 15.07 20.56
CA LEU A 172 -1.32 15.51 21.87
C LEU A 172 -0.17 16.49 21.66
N SER A 173 -0.19 17.61 22.37
CA SER A 173 0.99 18.45 22.52
C SER A 173 2.11 17.69 23.23
N ALA A 174 3.36 18.15 23.07
CA ALA A 174 4.51 17.54 23.74
C ALA A 174 4.34 17.49 25.27
N ALA A 175 3.72 18.52 25.87
CA ALA A 175 3.45 18.58 27.30
C ALA A 175 2.42 17.53 27.75
N GLU A 176 1.29 17.41 27.03
CA GLU A 176 0.27 16.40 27.34
C GLU A 176 0.80 14.98 27.15
N LEU A 177 1.62 14.76 26.12
CA LEU A 177 2.25 13.47 25.90
C LEU A 177 3.27 13.15 27.00
N ALA A 178 4.07 14.13 27.45
CA ALA A 178 5.01 13.96 28.55
C ALA A 178 4.30 13.53 29.85
N GLU A 179 3.14 14.11 30.15
CA GLU A 179 2.34 13.77 31.33
C GLU A 179 1.76 12.34 31.24
N GLN A 180 1.28 11.93 30.06
CA GLN A 180 0.66 10.62 29.87
C GLN A 180 1.69 9.49 29.72
N TRP A 181 2.89 9.79 29.21
CA TRP A 181 3.94 8.82 28.87
C TRP A 181 4.18 7.73 29.92
N PRO A 182 4.30 8.05 31.23
CA PRO A 182 4.60 7.04 32.26
C PRO A 182 3.52 5.95 32.39
N THR A 183 2.29 6.25 31.96
CA THR A 183 1.14 5.34 32.05
C THR A 183 0.86 4.61 30.73
N LEU A 184 1.47 5.04 29.63
CA LEU A 184 1.22 4.48 28.31
C LEU A 184 2.02 3.18 28.10
N PRO A 185 1.38 2.12 27.58
CA PRO A 185 2.11 0.98 27.03
C PRO A 185 3.05 1.45 25.91
N THR A 186 4.22 0.81 25.77
CA THR A 186 5.27 1.21 24.80
C THR A 186 4.74 1.40 23.38
N ALA A 187 3.85 0.52 22.91
CA ALA A 187 3.26 0.65 21.58
C ALA A 187 2.39 1.92 21.44
N ALA A 188 1.58 2.23 22.45
CA ALA A 188 0.75 3.43 22.46
C ALA A 188 1.60 4.71 22.56
N ALA A 189 2.65 4.70 23.38
CA ALA A 189 3.61 5.80 23.46
C ALA A 189 4.36 6.01 22.13
N ALA A 190 4.76 4.93 21.45
CA ALA A 190 5.42 5.02 20.15
C ALA A 190 4.48 5.60 19.08
N ASP A 191 3.20 5.22 19.08
CA ASP A 191 2.20 5.78 18.17
C ASP A 191 1.95 7.27 18.45
N ALA A 192 1.87 7.67 19.72
CA ALA A 192 1.72 9.07 20.10
C ALA A 192 2.98 9.89 19.73
N LEU A 193 4.18 9.34 19.94
CA LEU A 193 5.43 9.98 19.52
C LEU A 193 5.50 10.13 17.98
N ARG A 194 5.03 9.15 17.20
CA ARG A 194 4.93 9.27 15.73
C ARG A 194 4.00 10.39 15.29
N LEU A 195 2.89 10.59 16.00
CA LEU A 195 1.98 11.70 15.72
C LEU A 195 2.64 13.04 16.05
N LEU A 196 3.23 13.18 17.24
CA LEU A 196 3.97 14.38 17.61
C LEU A 196 5.12 14.69 16.65
N ARG A 197 5.89 13.67 16.22
CA ARG A 197 7.00 13.87 15.28
C ARG A 197 6.52 14.35 13.90
N ARG A 198 5.30 13.99 13.48
CA ARG A 198 4.71 14.48 12.22
C ARG A 198 4.30 15.94 12.28
N SER A 199 4.02 16.50 13.46
CA SER A 199 3.71 17.93 13.63
C SER A 199 4.93 18.74 14.06
N ASP A 200 5.72 18.24 15.02
CA ASP A 200 6.92 18.87 15.59
C ASP A 200 8.03 17.82 15.85
N PRO A 201 8.94 17.61 14.88
CA PRO A 201 10.05 16.67 15.03
C PRO A 201 11.01 17.01 16.17
N ALA A 202 11.22 18.30 16.45
CA ALA A 202 12.13 18.76 17.49
C ALA A 202 11.57 18.45 18.87
N ALA A 203 10.29 18.77 19.12
CA ALA A 203 9.65 18.46 20.39
C ALA A 203 9.56 16.95 20.65
N ALA A 204 9.32 16.13 19.61
CA ALA A 204 9.37 14.67 19.74
C ALA A 204 10.76 14.15 20.13
N ARG A 205 11.82 14.68 19.51
CA ARG A 205 13.21 14.32 19.84
C ARG A 205 13.55 14.74 21.27
N ASP A 206 13.23 15.96 21.66
CA ASP A 206 13.54 16.49 22.99
C ASP A 206 12.80 15.73 24.09
N LEU A 207 11.52 15.41 23.85
CA LEU A 207 10.73 14.57 24.75
C LEU A 207 11.38 13.20 24.94
N LEU A 208 11.74 12.51 23.85
CA LEU A 208 12.38 11.21 23.95
C LEU A 208 13.75 11.29 24.64
N ALA A 209 14.56 12.30 24.30
CA ALA A 209 15.87 12.53 24.90
C ALA A 209 15.76 12.71 26.43
N SER A 210 14.75 13.45 26.90
CA SER A 210 14.50 13.67 28.33
C SER A 210 14.14 12.39 29.08
N ALA A 211 13.43 11.45 28.44
CA ALA A 211 13.03 10.18 29.03
C ALA A 211 14.11 9.08 28.86
N TRP A 212 15.09 9.28 27.99
CA TRP A 212 15.97 8.22 27.46
C TRP A 212 16.64 7.37 28.53
N GLY A 213 17.17 8.01 29.58
CA GLY A 213 17.91 7.33 30.65
C GLY A 213 17.09 6.30 31.44
N GLY A 214 15.77 6.48 31.53
CA GLY A 214 14.87 5.59 32.27
C GLY A 214 14.26 4.46 31.44
N LEU A 215 14.48 4.44 30.12
CA LEU A 215 13.79 3.51 29.23
C LEU A 215 14.51 2.15 29.15
N PRO A 216 13.78 1.02 29.19
CA PRO A 216 14.36 -0.29 28.92
C PRO A 216 14.80 -0.41 27.46
N ALA A 217 15.80 -1.26 27.19
CA ALA A 217 16.38 -1.44 25.85
C ALA A 217 15.35 -1.76 24.75
N ARG A 218 14.32 -2.56 25.06
CA ARG A 218 13.23 -2.87 24.11
C ARG A 218 12.39 -1.61 23.79
N GLY A 219 12.14 -0.77 24.78
CA GLY A 219 11.46 0.51 24.59
C GLY A 219 12.29 1.46 23.74
N LYS A 220 13.57 1.62 24.06
CA LYS A 220 14.53 2.43 23.27
C LYS A 220 14.53 2.06 21.79
N GLN A 221 14.59 0.77 21.45
CA GLN A 221 14.50 0.31 20.05
C GLN A 221 13.16 0.69 19.39
N ALA A 222 12.05 0.51 20.09
CA ALA A 222 10.73 0.86 19.58
C ALA A 222 10.58 2.38 19.34
N PHE A 223 11.17 3.21 20.20
CA PHE A 223 11.14 4.67 20.05
C PHE A 223 12.14 5.17 19.00
N LEU A 224 13.32 4.57 18.87
CA LEU A 224 14.22 4.88 17.75
C LEU A 224 13.54 4.57 16.40
N ALA A 225 12.72 3.53 16.32
CA ALA A 225 11.95 3.25 15.11
C ALA A 225 10.91 4.32 14.73
N VAL A 226 10.65 5.29 15.59
CA VAL A 226 9.83 6.47 15.24
C VAL A 226 10.59 7.44 14.33
N PHE A 227 11.93 7.42 14.37
CA PHE A 227 12.76 8.33 13.57
C PHE A 227 12.87 7.95 12.10
N ASP A 228 12.42 6.75 11.69
CA ASP A 228 12.36 6.40 10.25
C ASP A 228 11.50 7.41 9.47
N ASP A 229 10.44 7.93 10.11
CA ASP A 229 9.62 8.98 9.54
C ASP A 229 10.27 10.34 9.81
N ARG A 230 10.49 11.10 8.74
CA ARG A 230 11.10 12.45 8.76
C ARG A 230 12.44 12.51 9.50
N LEU A 231 13.33 11.54 9.29
CA LEU A 231 14.71 11.62 9.77
C LEU A 231 15.41 12.85 9.18
N SER A 232 16.20 13.55 9.99
CA SER A 232 16.93 14.76 9.58
C SER A 232 18.30 14.86 10.24
N ALA A 233 19.15 15.76 9.73
CA ALA A 233 20.46 16.05 10.31
C ALA A 233 20.37 16.56 11.77
N ASP A 234 19.27 17.21 12.14
CA ASP A 234 19.05 17.69 13.51
C ASP A 234 18.91 16.54 14.53
N ASP A 235 18.62 15.33 14.06
CA ASP A 235 18.53 14.14 14.91
C ASP A 235 19.92 13.52 15.18
N GLU A 236 20.94 13.88 14.40
CA GLU A 236 22.29 13.31 14.51
C GLU A 236 22.88 13.40 15.93
N PRO A 237 22.83 14.53 16.65
CA PRO A 237 23.41 14.61 18.00
C PRO A 237 22.80 13.61 18.98
N PHE A 238 21.47 13.41 18.92
CA PHE A 238 20.78 12.44 19.77
C PHE A 238 21.12 11.00 19.38
N LEU A 239 21.15 10.69 18.08
CA LEU A 239 21.47 9.35 17.59
C LEU A 239 22.93 8.97 17.85
N GLU A 240 23.87 9.91 17.76
CA GLU A 240 25.27 9.71 18.15
C GLU A 240 25.40 9.41 19.64
N ALA A 241 24.62 10.06 20.51
CA ALA A 241 24.56 9.70 21.93
C ALA A 241 23.93 8.31 22.15
N ALA A 242 22.99 7.89 21.31
CA ALA A 242 22.40 6.55 21.37
C ALA A 242 23.37 5.44 20.96
N LEU A 243 24.46 5.75 20.23
CA LEU A 243 25.56 4.81 19.99
C LEU A 243 26.36 4.50 21.27
N ASP A 244 26.22 5.30 22.34
CA ASP A 244 26.87 5.03 23.62
C ASP A 244 25.99 4.17 24.57
N ASP A 245 24.84 3.67 24.09
CA ASP A 245 23.96 2.83 24.88
C ASP A 245 24.58 1.45 25.17
N GLY A 246 24.40 0.94 26.40
CA GLY A 246 24.92 -0.37 26.80
C GLY A 246 24.34 -1.55 26.00
N SER A 247 23.13 -1.40 25.45
CA SER A 247 22.46 -2.44 24.67
C SER A 247 22.91 -2.44 23.21
N ALA A 248 23.56 -3.52 22.75
CA ALA A 248 23.99 -3.66 21.36
C ALA A 248 22.84 -3.48 20.33
N PRO A 249 21.62 -4.02 20.55
CA PRO A 249 20.48 -3.73 19.67
C PRO A 249 20.08 -2.26 19.57
N VAL A 250 20.33 -1.44 20.61
CA VAL A 250 20.03 0.00 20.58
C VAL A 250 21.08 0.71 19.73
N ARG A 251 22.37 0.39 19.93
CA ARG A 251 23.46 0.92 19.09
C ARG A 251 23.29 0.57 17.62
N GLN A 252 22.96 -0.68 17.32
CA GLN A 252 22.68 -1.13 15.95
C GLN A 252 21.55 -0.33 15.32
N ARG A 253 20.47 -0.09 16.06
CA ARG A 253 19.34 0.68 15.54
C ARG A 253 19.71 2.15 15.29
N ALA A 254 20.47 2.76 16.19
CA ALA A 254 20.99 4.12 16.01
C ALA A 254 21.95 4.20 14.80
N GLY A 255 22.83 3.22 14.62
CA GLY A 255 23.73 3.12 13.47
C GLY A 255 22.98 3.01 12.14
N VAL A 256 21.91 2.20 12.08
CA VAL A 256 21.05 2.13 10.87
C VAL A 256 20.46 3.50 10.54
N LEU A 257 19.88 4.20 11.52
CA LEU A 257 19.30 5.53 11.31
C LEU A 257 20.37 6.53 10.86
N LEU A 258 21.53 6.55 11.51
CA LEU A 258 22.65 7.41 11.10
C LEU A 258 23.16 7.09 9.69
N GLY A 259 23.12 5.83 9.27
CA GLY A 259 23.47 5.40 7.92
C GLY A 259 22.52 5.92 6.82
N HIS A 260 21.30 6.36 7.18
CA HIS A 260 20.41 7.06 6.23
C HIS A 260 20.88 8.50 5.97
N LEU A 261 21.75 9.05 6.81
CA LEU A 261 22.27 10.41 6.72
C LEU A 261 23.71 10.38 6.17
N PRO A 262 23.91 10.54 4.84
CA PRO A 262 25.24 10.40 4.23
C PRO A 262 26.27 11.41 4.73
N ASP A 263 25.83 12.56 5.24
CA ASP A 263 26.71 13.58 5.79
C ASP A 263 27.04 13.39 7.28
N SER A 264 26.41 12.41 7.95
CA SER A 264 26.59 12.18 9.38
C SER A 264 28.02 11.78 9.73
N ARG A 265 28.43 12.06 10.98
CA ARG A 265 29.74 11.62 11.50
C ARG A 265 29.89 10.10 11.43
N TYR A 266 28.83 9.34 11.71
CA TYR A 266 28.81 7.88 11.59
C TYR A 266 29.06 7.42 10.15
N ALA A 267 28.34 7.97 9.16
CA ALA A 267 28.52 7.60 7.75
C ALA A 267 29.96 7.88 7.26
N ARG A 268 30.57 8.99 7.71
CA ARG A 268 32.00 9.28 7.43
C ARG A 268 32.92 8.22 8.00
N ARG A 269 32.71 7.79 9.26
CA ARG A 269 33.48 6.69 9.85
C ARG A 269 33.29 5.37 9.08
N MET A 270 32.11 5.11 8.52
CA MET A 270 31.87 3.95 7.66
C MET A 270 32.67 4.05 6.35
N ALA A 271 32.72 5.24 5.72
CA ALA A 271 33.55 5.49 4.54
C ALA A 271 35.04 5.31 4.83
N GLU A 272 35.53 5.85 5.95
CA GLU A 272 36.93 5.74 6.37
C GLU A 272 37.37 4.28 6.55
N ARG A 273 36.48 3.43 7.08
CA ARG A 273 36.74 1.99 7.22
C ARG A 273 36.59 1.22 5.91
N LEU A 274 35.67 1.62 5.04
CA LEU A 274 35.42 0.95 3.76
C LEU A 274 36.51 1.26 2.72
N LEU A 275 36.97 2.51 2.64
CA LEU A 275 37.85 2.98 1.56
C LEU A 275 39.15 2.17 1.41
N PRO A 276 39.89 1.81 2.50
CA PRO A 276 41.10 0.99 2.40
C PRO A 276 40.84 -0.43 1.89
N LEU A 277 39.58 -0.91 1.96
CA LEU A 277 39.18 -2.24 1.51
C LEU A 277 38.88 -2.30 0.02
N ILE A 278 38.77 -1.15 -0.66
CA ILE A 278 38.48 -1.05 -2.10
C ILE A 278 39.79 -0.98 -2.89
N ALA A 279 40.16 -2.07 -3.56
CA ALA A 279 41.30 -2.13 -4.46
C ALA A 279 40.89 -1.85 -5.90
N VAL A 280 41.35 -0.72 -6.47
CA VAL A 280 41.09 -0.34 -7.87
C VAL A 280 42.31 -0.61 -8.74
N ASN A 281 42.23 -1.61 -9.61
CA ASN A 281 43.33 -1.96 -10.52
C ASN A 281 43.21 -1.18 -11.85
N ARG A 282 44.24 -0.42 -12.19
CA ARG A 282 44.30 0.51 -13.34
C ARG A 282 45.44 0.19 -14.32
N ARG A 283 45.68 -1.09 -14.61
CA ARG A 283 46.70 -1.51 -15.59
C ARG A 283 46.45 -0.88 -16.97
N LEU A 284 47.49 -0.26 -17.55
CA LEU A 284 47.47 0.54 -18.79
C LEU A 284 46.88 -0.15 -20.03
N LEU A 285 46.87 -1.49 -20.07
CA LEU A 285 46.43 -2.30 -21.21
C LEU A 285 45.23 -3.21 -20.91
N SER A 286 44.63 -3.11 -19.73
CA SER A 286 43.49 -3.97 -19.35
C SER A 286 42.32 -3.17 -18.79
N LYS A 287 41.11 -3.73 -18.88
CA LYS A 287 39.90 -3.14 -18.29
C LYS A 287 40.14 -2.89 -16.80
N ARG A 288 39.72 -1.72 -16.31
CA ARG A 288 39.73 -1.40 -14.88
C ARG A 288 38.89 -2.43 -14.13
N THR A 289 39.37 -2.88 -12.97
CA THR A 289 38.63 -3.78 -12.08
C THR A 289 38.64 -3.24 -10.65
N VAL A 290 37.61 -3.61 -9.90
CA VAL A 290 37.49 -3.31 -8.47
C VAL A 290 37.38 -4.63 -7.72
N ALA A 291 38.14 -4.76 -6.63
CA ALA A 291 38.01 -5.86 -5.68
C ALA A 291 37.81 -5.28 -4.29
N VAL A 292 36.88 -5.84 -3.51
CA VAL A 292 36.58 -5.38 -2.16
C VAL A 292 36.93 -6.50 -1.17
N SER A 293 37.76 -6.20 -0.19
CA SER A 293 38.15 -7.15 0.85
C SER A 293 37.28 -6.98 2.10
N ALA A 294 37.13 -8.04 2.90
CA ALA A 294 36.49 -7.92 4.20
C ALA A 294 37.46 -7.35 5.25
N PRO A 295 36.98 -6.55 6.22
CA PRO A 295 37.83 -6.06 7.31
C PRO A 295 38.38 -7.23 8.15
N THR A 296 39.63 -7.12 8.58
CA THR A 296 40.30 -8.14 9.42
C THR A 296 40.01 -7.95 10.90
N GLU A 297 39.94 -6.71 11.37
CA GLU A 297 39.73 -6.33 12.77
C GLU A 297 38.78 -5.12 12.85
N LEU A 298 38.10 -4.97 13.99
CA LEU A 298 37.34 -3.79 14.35
C LEU A 298 37.89 -3.18 15.63
N ASP A 299 38.02 -1.86 15.64
CA ASP A 299 38.39 -1.10 16.81
C ASP A 299 37.23 -0.97 17.81
N GLU A 300 37.51 -0.49 19.01
CA GLU A 300 36.47 -0.21 20.02
C GLU A 300 35.40 0.76 19.50
N ALA A 301 35.80 1.70 18.64
CA ALA A 301 34.87 2.60 17.96
C ALA A 301 33.91 1.84 17.02
N GLY A 302 34.30 0.72 16.43
CA GLY A 302 33.42 -0.17 15.67
C GLY A 302 32.33 -0.80 16.54
N LEU A 303 32.66 -1.20 17.78
CA LEU A 303 31.66 -1.75 18.72
C LEU A 303 30.66 -0.70 19.19
N ARG A 304 31.13 0.55 19.40
CA ARG A 304 30.27 1.73 19.63
C ARG A 304 29.35 1.98 18.43
N ASP A 305 29.90 1.88 17.22
CA ASP A 305 29.17 2.02 15.95
C ASP A 305 28.22 0.83 15.66
N GLY A 306 28.03 -0.10 16.60
CA GLY A 306 27.00 -1.14 16.53
C GLY A 306 27.43 -2.42 15.83
N PHE A 307 28.68 -2.55 15.42
CA PHE A 307 29.17 -3.80 14.84
C PHE A 307 29.11 -4.93 15.86
N PRO A 308 28.71 -6.15 15.45
CA PRO A 308 28.64 -7.28 16.36
C PRO A 308 30.05 -7.68 16.81
N ALA A 309 30.24 -7.75 18.13
CA ALA A 309 31.43 -8.35 18.71
C ALA A 309 31.43 -9.86 18.45
N PRO A 310 32.59 -10.46 18.14
CA PRO A 310 32.71 -11.92 18.13
C PRO A 310 32.46 -12.47 19.54
N ALA A 311 31.82 -13.64 19.63
CA ALA A 311 31.77 -14.38 20.88
C ALA A 311 33.19 -14.89 21.24
N ALA A 312 33.46 -15.09 22.53
CA ALA A 312 34.76 -15.57 22.98
C ALA A 312 35.11 -16.91 22.29
N GLY A 313 36.27 -16.94 21.61
CA GLY A 313 36.75 -18.12 20.87
C GLY A 313 36.07 -18.37 19.51
N VAL A 314 35.24 -17.43 19.02
CA VAL A 314 34.58 -17.52 17.72
C VAL A 314 35.19 -16.48 16.77
N GLU A 315 35.50 -16.89 15.54
CA GLU A 315 35.97 -15.96 14.51
C GLU A 315 34.91 -14.90 14.20
N PRO A 316 35.31 -13.64 13.96
CA PRO A 316 34.34 -12.60 13.63
C PRO A 316 33.65 -12.84 12.29
N ASP A 317 32.38 -12.45 12.21
CA ASP A 317 31.62 -12.48 10.97
C ASP A 317 32.03 -11.29 10.07
N ARG A 318 33.18 -11.45 9.40
CA ARG A 318 33.74 -10.42 8.52
C ARG A 318 32.84 -10.10 7.33
N VAL A 319 31.97 -11.03 6.93
CA VAL A 319 30.97 -10.80 5.87
C VAL A 319 29.88 -9.87 6.38
N ALA A 320 29.38 -10.09 7.60
CA ALA A 320 28.44 -9.17 8.24
C ALA A 320 29.04 -7.77 8.44
N TRP A 321 30.32 -7.69 8.84
CA TRP A 321 31.03 -6.41 8.95
C TRP A 321 31.15 -5.69 7.61
N LEU A 322 31.58 -6.38 6.56
CA LEU A 322 31.66 -5.79 5.22
C LEU A 322 30.27 -5.32 4.76
N ARG A 323 29.23 -6.12 4.96
CA ARG A 323 27.84 -5.73 4.66
C ARG A 323 27.47 -4.43 5.37
N MET A 324 27.69 -4.33 6.69
CA MET A 324 27.39 -3.11 7.46
C MET A 324 28.17 -1.90 6.93
N LEU A 325 29.43 -2.05 6.54
CA LEU A 325 30.21 -0.97 5.93
C LEU A 325 29.61 -0.50 4.60
N VAL A 326 29.26 -1.44 3.72
CA VAL A 326 28.69 -1.11 2.40
C VAL A 326 27.31 -0.47 2.52
N GLU A 327 26.46 -0.97 3.42
CA GLU A 327 25.11 -0.44 3.58
C GLU A 327 25.06 0.98 4.20
N ASN A 328 26.10 1.36 4.96
CA ASN A 328 26.08 2.60 5.76
C ASN A 328 27.14 3.63 5.35
N ALA A 329 28.08 3.29 4.46
CA ALA A 329 28.96 4.28 3.86
C ALA A 329 28.20 5.14 2.83
N PRO A 330 28.46 6.45 2.75
CA PRO A 330 27.92 7.31 1.70
C PRO A 330 28.20 6.71 0.33
N LEU A 331 27.19 6.68 -0.55
CA LEU A 331 27.34 6.12 -1.90
C LEU A 331 28.43 6.83 -2.72
N SER A 332 28.68 8.11 -2.44
CA SER A 332 29.77 8.91 -3.00
C SER A 332 31.17 8.32 -2.73
N THR A 333 31.33 7.47 -1.70
CA THR A 333 32.57 6.74 -1.42
C THR A 333 33.00 5.89 -2.63
N TRP A 334 32.05 5.30 -3.35
CA TRP A 334 32.34 4.42 -4.49
C TRP A 334 32.78 5.20 -5.72
N THR A 335 32.13 6.33 -6.04
CA THR A 335 32.54 7.19 -7.15
C THR A 335 33.88 7.87 -6.85
N ALA A 336 34.12 8.26 -5.60
CA ALA A 336 35.42 8.77 -5.16
C ALA A 336 36.54 7.71 -5.29
N ALA A 337 36.31 6.48 -4.81
CA ALA A 337 37.30 5.40 -4.89
C ALA A 337 37.61 5.02 -6.34
N THR A 338 36.57 4.87 -7.17
CA THR A 338 36.73 4.47 -8.57
C THR A 338 37.25 5.62 -9.43
N GLY A 339 36.88 6.87 -9.14
CA GLY A 339 37.21 8.06 -9.92
C GLY A 339 36.46 8.15 -11.26
N VAL A 340 35.25 7.60 -11.33
CA VAL A 340 34.34 7.64 -12.50
C VAL A 340 32.92 7.94 -12.03
N GLY A 341 32.02 8.22 -12.99
CA GLY A 341 30.60 8.45 -12.72
C GLY A 341 29.86 7.18 -12.28
N ILE A 342 28.65 7.38 -11.73
CA ILE A 342 27.82 6.31 -11.15
C ILE A 342 27.62 5.12 -12.10
N PRO A 343 27.26 5.29 -13.38
CA PRO A 343 27.04 4.15 -14.27
C PRO A 343 28.30 3.27 -14.43
N GLN A 344 29.46 3.90 -14.61
CA GLN A 344 30.73 3.18 -14.74
C GLN A 344 31.18 2.58 -13.40
N THR A 345 30.88 3.22 -12.28
CA THR A 345 31.11 2.65 -10.94
C THR A 345 30.31 1.36 -10.77
N LEU A 346 29.03 1.33 -11.18
CA LEU A 346 28.20 0.12 -11.12
C LEU A 346 28.75 -1.02 -11.98
N GLU A 347 29.20 -0.73 -13.20
CA GLU A 347 29.85 -1.73 -14.07
C GLU A 347 31.09 -2.38 -13.43
N LEU A 348 31.80 -1.63 -12.57
CA LEU A 348 33.00 -2.10 -11.90
C LEU A 348 32.71 -2.94 -10.66
N ILE A 349 31.65 -2.64 -9.91
CA ILE A 349 31.38 -3.25 -8.59
C ILE A 349 30.31 -4.35 -8.62
N LEU A 350 29.31 -4.27 -9.50
CA LEU A 350 28.23 -5.26 -9.58
C LEU A 350 28.61 -6.66 -10.10
N PRO A 351 29.77 -6.87 -10.77
CA PRO A 351 30.27 -8.23 -11.00
C PRO A 351 30.48 -9.01 -9.70
N ASP A 352 30.82 -8.33 -8.59
CA ASP A 352 30.83 -8.94 -7.27
C ASP A 352 29.40 -9.05 -6.73
N LYS A 353 28.89 -10.29 -6.69
CA LYS A 353 27.53 -10.58 -6.23
C LYS A 353 27.34 -10.26 -4.75
N ALA A 354 28.40 -10.29 -3.94
CA ALA A 354 28.32 -10.00 -2.51
C ALA A 354 27.97 -8.52 -2.22
N LEU A 355 28.28 -7.62 -3.16
CA LEU A 355 28.04 -6.19 -3.00
C LEU A 355 26.62 -5.75 -3.40
N ARG A 356 25.89 -6.57 -4.18
CA ARG A 356 24.61 -6.15 -4.78
C ARG A 356 23.54 -5.79 -3.76
N ALA A 357 23.21 -6.72 -2.86
CA ALA A 357 22.17 -6.48 -1.86
C ALA A 357 22.55 -5.37 -0.87
N PRO A 358 23.79 -5.33 -0.34
CA PRO A 358 24.22 -4.21 0.52
C PRO A 358 24.19 -2.84 -0.17
N LEU A 359 24.53 -2.77 -1.47
CA LEU A 359 24.43 -1.52 -2.23
C LEU A 359 22.99 -1.10 -2.48
N ILE A 360 22.10 -2.03 -2.84
CA ILE A 360 20.66 -1.75 -2.99
C ILE A 360 20.08 -1.19 -1.68
N GLU A 361 20.45 -1.79 -0.56
CA GLU A 361 20.08 -1.32 0.77
C GLU A 361 20.65 0.08 1.05
N ALA A 362 21.92 0.36 0.71
CA ALA A 362 22.50 1.70 0.83
C ALA A 362 21.72 2.75 0.01
N VAL A 363 21.30 2.40 -1.21
CA VAL A 363 20.46 3.28 -2.05
C VAL A 363 19.10 3.53 -1.42
N HIS A 364 18.45 2.52 -0.85
CA HIS A 364 17.19 2.72 -0.11
C HIS A 364 17.36 3.62 1.11
N ARG A 365 18.39 3.37 1.93
CA ARG A 365 18.68 4.13 3.16
C ARG A 365 18.96 5.60 2.88
N GLN A 366 19.82 5.87 1.90
CA GLN A 366 20.22 7.23 1.53
C GLN A 366 19.21 7.91 0.60
N ARG A 367 18.22 7.16 0.09
CA ARG A 367 17.19 7.61 -0.86
C ARG A 367 17.79 8.31 -2.09
N ASP A 368 18.92 7.82 -2.58
CA ASP A 368 19.68 8.44 -3.66
C ASP A 368 19.07 8.11 -5.04
N ALA A 369 18.37 9.08 -5.63
CA ALA A 369 17.67 8.92 -6.90
C ALA A 369 18.62 8.70 -8.10
N ALA A 370 19.83 9.26 -8.06
CA ALA A 370 20.79 9.13 -9.15
C ALA A 370 21.35 7.70 -9.20
N TRP A 371 21.68 7.12 -8.04
CA TRP A 371 22.06 5.73 -7.93
C TRP A 371 20.92 4.78 -8.26
N ALA A 372 19.71 5.01 -7.75
CA ALA A 372 18.53 4.22 -8.08
C ALA A 372 18.28 4.16 -9.59
N THR A 373 18.37 5.32 -10.26
CA THR A 373 18.25 5.45 -11.72
C THR A 373 19.33 4.66 -12.44
N ALA A 374 20.59 4.80 -12.04
CA ALA A 374 21.70 4.08 -12.66
C ALA A 374 21.58 2.56 -12.47
N PHE A 375 21.09 2.08 -11.31
CA PHE A 375 20.81 0.67 -11.06
C PHE A 375 19.72 0.12 -11.98
N LEU A 376 18.64 0.89 -12.17
CA LEU A 376 17.55 0.52 -13.06
C LEU A 376 18.03 0.42 -14.52
N GLU A 377 18.74 1.43 -15.01
CA GLU A 377 19.24 1.46 -16.39
C GLU A 377 20.33 0.42 -16.67
N HIS A 378 21.19 0.12 -15.68
CA HIS A 378 22.30 -0.82 -15.87
C HIS A 378 21.86 -2.29 -15.90
N ALA A 379 20.94 -2.68 -15.01
CA ALA A 379 20.65 -4.10 -14.79
C ALA A 379 19.17 -4.41 -14.48
N GLY A 380 18.27 -3.43 -14.62
CA GLY A 380 16.84 -3.63 -14.41
C GLY A 380 16.51 -3.99 -12.96
N TYR A 381 17.24 -3.45 -11.98
CA TYR A 381 16.96 -3.67 -10.57
C TYR A 381 15.66 -2.96 -10.17
N ILE A 382 14.55 -3.66 -10.37
CA ILE A 382 13.20 -3.18 -10.08
C ILE A 382 12.96 -2.84 -8.60
N ASP A 383 13.85 -3.24 -7.70
CA ASP A 383 13.71 -2.97 -6.27
C ASP A 383 13.87 -1.48 -5.95
N LEU A 384 14.51 -0.71 -6.83
CA LEU A 384 14.79 0.71 -6.64
C LEU A 384 13.88 1.64 -7.46
N VAL A 385 12.83 1.11 -8.12
CA VAL A 385 11.98 1.88 -9.05
C VAL A 385 11.26 3.05 -8.39
N GLU A 386 10.95 2.95 -7.10
CA GLU A 386 10.29 3.99 -6.30
C GLU A 386 11.19 5.22 -6.04
N LEU A 387 12.50 5.06 -6.17
CA LEU A 387 13.51 6.12 -6.01
C LEU A 387 14.06 6.63 -7.34
N ALA A 388 13.89 5.86 -8.42
CA ALA A 388 14.42 6.20 -9.73
C ALA A 388 13.70 7.43 -10.33
N GLU A 389 14.39 8.14 -11.21
CA GLU A 389 13.80 9.25 -11.93
C GLU A 389 12.63 8.77 -12.81
N PRO A 390 11.45 9.44 -12.78
CA PRO A 390 10.27 8.98 -13.53
C PRO A 390 10.54 8.81 -15.03
N ALA A 391 11.33 9.70 -15.63
CA ALA A 391 11.68 9.62 -17.05
C ALA A 391 12.57 8.41 -17.38
N ALA A 392 13.46 8.01 -16.46
CA ALA A 392 14.29 6.83 -16.64
C ALA A 392 13.48 5.54 -16.49
N LEU A 393 12.58 5.51 -15.50
CA LEU A 393 11.63 4.42 -15.32
C LEU A 393 10.77 4.21 -16.57
N GLU A 394 10.24 5.28 -17.16
CA GLU A 394 9.46 5.18 -18.40
C GLU A 394 10.28 4.63 -19.57
N ARG A 395 11.49 5.12 -19.79
CA ARG A 395 12.39 4.59 -20.84
C ARG A 395 12.67 3.10 -20.66
N TRP A 396 12.97 2.70 -19.42
CA TRP A 396 13.19 1.29 -19.09
C TRP A 396 11.93 0.46 -19.34
N LEU A 397 10.76 0.93 -18.89
CA LEU A 397 9.47 0.24 -19.08
C LEU A 397 9.14 0.03 -20.56
N VAL A 398 9.30 1.06 -21.40
CA VAL A 398 9.02 0.96 -22.84
C VAL A 398 9.91 -0.11 -23.48
N ALA A 399 11.21 -0.14 -23.14
CA ALA A 399 12.12 -1.18 -23.64
C ALA A 399 11.80 -2.57 -23.08
N ALA A 400 11.50 -2.66 -21.79
CA ALA A 400 11.23 -3.89 -21.08
C ALA A 400 9.91 -4.56 -21.52
N LEU A 401 8.89 -3.77 -21.87
CA LEU A 401 7.61 -4.24 -22.42
C LEU A 401 7.77 -4.82 -23.84
N ALA A 402 8.72 -4.30 -24.61
CA ALA A 402 9.06 -4.84 -25.93
C ALA A 402 9.85 -6.16 -25.85
N ASP A 403 10.68 -6.34 -24.81
CA ASP A 403 11.42 -7.59 -24.60
C ASP A 403 10.55 -8.68 -23.94
N ARG A 404 10.28 -9.75 -24.69
CA ARG A 404 9.46 -10.86 -24.20
C ARG A 404 10.12 -11.71 -23.11
N LYS A 405 11.42 -11.55 -22.88
CA LYS A 405 12.15 -12.23 -21.80
C LYS A 405 11.97 -11.55 -20.44
N THR A 406 11.50 -10.30 -20.41
CA THR A 406 11.26 -9.59 -19.15
C THR A 406 10.16 -10.28 -18.37
N GLY A 407 10.43 -10.60 -17.10
CA GLY A 407 9.45 -11.21 -16.20
C GLY A 407 8.28 -10.29 -15.88
N ILE A 408 7.07 -10.84 -15.85
CA ILE A 408 5.83 -10.07 -15.64
C ILE A 408 5.77 -9.41 -14.26
N GLY A 409 6.20 -10.09 -13.20
CA GLY A 409 6.23 -9.49 -11.87
C GLY A 409 7.13 -8.24 -11.80
N ALA A 410 8.19 -8.20 -12.62
CA ALA A 410 9.05 -7.04 -12.72
C ALA A 410 8.36 -5.87 -13.43
N LEU A 411 7.65 -6.17 -14.52
CA LEU A 411 6.84 -5.18 -15.25
C LEU A 411 5.71 -4.63 -14.39
N GLU A 412 4.97 -5.49 -13.68
CA GLU A 412 3.87 -5.09 -12.79
C GLU A 412 4.36 -4.18 -11.66
N LYS A 413 5.48 -4.54 -11.00
CA LYS A 413 6.09 -3.71 -9.95
C LYS A 413 6.56 -2.36 -10.49
N ALA A 414 7.19 -2.33 -11.66
CA ALA A 414 7.66 -1.09 -12.26
C ALA A 414 6.50 -0.20 -12.74
N LEU A 415 5.46 -0.79 -13.35
CA LEU A 415 4.26 -0.07 -13.79
C LEU A 415 3.48 0.54 -12.62
N SER A 416 3.47 -0.07 -11.44
CA SER A 416 2.81 0.51 -10.26
C SER A 416 3.52 1.75 -9.70
N HIS A 417 4.74 2.06 -10.16
CA HIS A 417 5.51 3.25 -9.82
C HIS A 417 5.64 4.24 -10.98
N ALA A 418 5.13 3.87 -12.17
CA ALA A 418 5.16 4.76 -13.32
C ALA A 418 4.27 6.00 -13.06
N PRO A 419 4.67 7.19 -13.54
CA PRO A 419 3.87 8.39 -13.38
C PRO A 419 2.50 8.23 -14.05
N GLU A 420 1.44 8.60 -13.33
CA GLU A 420 0.06 8.61 -13.85
C GLU A 420 -0.37 10.05 -14.21
N PRO A 421 -1.08 10.27 -15.33
CA PRO A 421 -1.38 9.29 -16.39
C PRO A 421 -0.12 8.89 -17.20
N TRP A 422 -0.13 7.68 -17.74
CA TRP A 422 0.95 7.19 -18.59
C TRP A 422 1.10 8.03 -19.86
N SER A 423 2.33 8.18 -20.33
CA SER A 423 2.60 8.82 -21.61
C SER A 423 1.99 8.02 -22.79
N PRO A 424 1.82 8.64 -23.97
CA PRO A 424 1.42 7.92 -25.18
C PRO A 424 2.36 6.75 -25.52
N ALA A 425 3.67 6.90 -25.30
CA ALA A 425 4.66 5.88 -25.59
C ALA A 425 4.51 4.66 -24.67
N LEU A 426 4.39 4.89 -23.36
CA LEU A 426 4.18 3.83 -22.38
C LEU A 426 2.82 3.15 -22.58
N THR A 427 1.78 3.94 -22.86
CA THR A 427 0.43 3.42 -23.18
C THR A 427 0.47 2.50 -24.38
N SER A 428 1.11 2.89 -25.49
CA SER A 428 1.26 2.02 -26.66
C SER A 428 2.01 0.74 -26.30
N ALA A 429 3.17 0.85 -25.63
CA ALA A 429 3.98 -0.30 -25.26
C ALA A 429 3.21 -1.33 -24.40
N VAL A 430 2.41 -0.88 -23.44
CA VAL A 430 1.56 -1.76 -22.62
C VAL A 430 0.48 -2.43 -23.48
N LEU A 431 -0.25 -1.66 -24.29
CA LEU A 431 -1.35 -2.18 -25.11
C LEU A 431 -0.84 -3.14 -26.21
N ASP A 432 0.30 -2.84 -26.83
CA ASP A 432 0.96 -3.68 -27.84
C ASP A 432 1.49 -4.98 -27.21
N ARG A 433 2.02 -4.90 -25.97
CA ARG A 433 2.40 -6.08 -25.21
C ARG A 433 1.21 -7.01 -24.97
N MET A 434 0.07 -6.45 -24.55
CA MET A 434 -1.19 -7.18 -24.33
C MET A 434 -1.79 -7.74 -25.62
N GLU A 435 -1.72 -7.02 -26.74
CA GLU A 435 -2.18 -7.48 -28.06
C GLU A 435 -1.39 -8.72 -28.52
N GLY A 436 -0.07 -8.69 -28.37
CA GLY A 436 0.77 -9.84 -28.71
C GLY A 436 0.63 -11.02 -27.74
N ASP A 437 0.26 -10.79 -26.47
CA ASP A 437 -0.11 -11.87 -25.55
C ASP A 437 -1.50 -12.48 -25.88
N ALA A 438 -2.35 -11.76 -26.62
CA ALA A 438 -3.65 -12.24 -27.09
C ALA A 438 -3.58 -13.05 -28.40
N SER A 439 -2.61 -12.74 -29.26
CA SER A 439 -2.44 -13.40 -30.55
C SER A 439 -2.07 -14.89 -30.38
N PRO A 440 -2.73 -15.82 -31.11
CA PRO A 440 -2.45 -17.25 -30.99
C PRO A 440 -1.03 -17.56 -31.48
N GLY A 441 -0.18 -18.05 -30.57
CA GLY A 441 1.13 -18.62 -30.90
C GLY A 441 1.16 -20.13 -30.63
N ASP A 442 2.04 -20.86 -31.31
CA ASP A 442 2.22 -22.32 -31.19
C ASP A 442 2.90 -22.77 -29.87
N GLY A 443 2.77 -21.97 -28.80
CA GLY A 443 3.46 -22.18 -27.51
C GLY A 443 2.51 -22.30 -26.31
N PRO A 444 3.06 -22.59 -25.11
CA PRO A 444 2.28 -22.52 -23.87
C PRO A 444 1.68 -21.12 -23.70
N ALA A 445 0.47 -21.04 -23.14
CA ALA A 445 -0.23 -19.78 -22.93
C ALA A 445 0.70 -18.77 -22.23
N PRO A 446 0.92 -17.57 -22.81
CA PRO A 446 1.83 -16.60 -22.22
C PRO A 446 1.31 -16.23 -20.84
N ALA A 447 2.22 -16.03 -19.89
CA ALA A 447 1.85 -15.35 -18.66
C ALA A 447 1.38 -13.93 -19.04
N VAL A 448 0.37 -13.41 -18.34
CA VAL A 448 -0.36 -12.19 -18.74
C VAL A 448 -0.23 -11.14 -17.66
N LEU A 449 0.04 -9.90 -18.07
CA LEU A 449 0.04 -8.72 -17.20
C LEU A 449 -1.34 -8.55 -16.51
N ASP A 450 -1.35 -8.53 -15.18
CA ASP A 450 -2.50 -8.12 -14.38
C ASP A 450 -2.36 -6.65 -13.96
N LEU A 451 -2.85 -5.79 -14.83
CA LEU A 451 -2.79 -4.35 -14.65
C LEU A 451 -4.17 -3.77 -14.35
N THR A 452 -5.05 -4.55 -13.70
CA THR A 452 -6.45 -4.13 -13.47
C THR A 452 -6.53 -2.76 -12.78
N ALA A 453 -5.73 -2.55 -11.73
CA ALA A 453 -5.63 -1.27 -11.05
C ALA A 453 -4.97 -0.19 -11.92
N ALA A 454 -3.79 -0.50 -12.47
CA ALA A 454 -2.96 0.47 -13.18
C ALA A 454 -3.58 0.93 -14.50
N LEU A 455 -4.19 0.05 -15.28
CA LEU A 455 -4.91 0.42 -16.51
C LEU A 455 -6.08 1.37 -16.22
N ALA A 456 -6.79 1.18 -15.12
CA ALA A 456 -7.94 2.00 -14.79
C ALA A 456 -7.56 3.44 -14.42
N THR A 457 -6.41 3.65 -13.79
CA THR A 457 -5.97 4.97 -13.30
C THR A 457 -4.98 5.65 -14.24
N ALA A 458 -4.13 4.88 -14.92
CA ALA A 458 -3.01 5.41 -15.68
C ALA A 458 -3.30 5.56 -17.18
N LEU A 459 -4.31 4.90 -17.74
CA LEU A 459 -4.64 5.08 -19.16
C LEU A 459 -5.14 6.52 -19.43
N PRO A 460 -4.59 7.18 -20.46
CA PRO A 460 -5.11 8.46 -20.94
C PRO A 460 -6.60 8.38 -21.32
N GLU A 461 -7.33 9.48 -21.18
CA GLU A 461 -8.77 9.56 -21.55
C GLU A 461 -9.04 9.25 -23.04
N SER A 462 -8.00 9.33 -23.90
CA SER A 462 -8.05 8.98 -25.32
C SER A 462 -7.92 7.47 -25.61
N SER A 463 -7.62 6.64 -24.62
CA SER A 463 -7.38 5.19 -24.76
C SER A 463 -8.61 4.31 -25.04
N PRO A 464 -9.87 4.67 -24.70
CA PRO A 464 -11.02 3.77 -24.85
C PRO A 464 -11.23 3.14 -26.24
N PRO A 465 -11.02 3.82 -27.38
CA PRO A 465 -11.15 3.19 -28.70
C PRO A 465 -10.21 2.01 -28.90
N ARG A 466 -8.92 2.15 -28.52
CA ARG A 466 -7.91 1.08 -28.64
C ARG A 466 -8.19 -0.06 -27.67
N VAL A 467 -8.60 0.25 -26.44
CA VAL A 467 -8.99 -0.77 -25.45
C VAL A 467 -10.20 -1.59 -25.94
N ARG A 468 -11.21 -0.94 -26.54
CA ARG A 468 -12.35 -1.64 -27.15
C ARG A 468 -11.93 -2.52 -28.31
N GLN A 469 -11.00 -2.07 -29.16
CA GLN A 469 -10.45 -2.89 -30.24
C GLN A 469 -9.79 -4.17 -29.68
N LEU A 470 -8.94 -4.06 -28.66
CA LEU A 470 -8.30 -5.21 -28.02
C LEU A 470 -9.30 -6.20 -27.42
N LEU A 471 -10.41 -5.72 -26.86
CA LEU A 471 -11.48 -6.58 -26.35
C LEU A 471 -12.21 -7.39 -27.44
N THR A 472 -12.08 -7.01 -28.72
CA THR A 472 -12.61 -7.80 -29.85
C THR A 472 -11.71 -8.97 -30.23
N LEU A 473 -10.43 -8.93 -29.86
CA LEU A 473 -9.49 -10.01 -30.15
C LEU A 473 -9.70 -11.18 -29.20
N ASP A 474 -9.62 -12.40 -29.72
CA ASP A 474 -9.51 -13.59 -28.89
C ASP A 474 -8.19 -13.52 -28.11
N GLY A 475 -8.24 -13.85 -26.83
CA GLY A 475 -7.08 -13.71 -25.96
C GLY A 475 -7.36 -14.15 -24.53
N PRO A 476 -6.33 -14.15 -23.66
CA PRO A 476 -6.47 -14.61 -22.29
C PRO A 476 -7.59 -13.90 -21.54
N ALA A 477 -8.46 -14.68 -20.88
CA ALA A 477 -9.58 -14.15 -20.11
C ALA A 477 -9.15 -13.13 -19.04
N ARG A 478 -7.93 -13.24 -18.51
CA ARG A 478 -7.36 -12.30 -17.53
C ARG A 478 -7.14 -10.90 -18.12
N ALA A 479 -6.44 -10.78 -19.25
CA ALA A 479 -6.21 -9.50 -19.93
C ALA A 479 -7.53 -8.82 -20.29
N ARG A 480 -8.48 -9.60 -20.84
CA ARG A 480 -9.82 -9.10 -21.20
C ARG A 480 -10.56 -8.54 -19.99
N ARG A 481 -10.48 -9.22 -18.83
CA ARG A 481 -11.08 -8.71 -17.57
C ARG A 481 -10.47 -7.39 -17.13
N SER A 482 -9.13 -7.25 -17.17
CA SER A 482 -8.45 -6.01 -16.77
C SER A 482 -8.81 -4.83 -17.70
N LEU A 483 -8.84 -5.06 -19.01
CA LEU A 483 -9.26 -4.04 -20.00
C LEU A 483 -10.74 -3.63 -19.81
N ALA A 484 -11.63 -4.60 -19.56
CA ALA A 484 -13.03 -4.32 -19.30
C ALA A 484 -13.24 -3.53 -17.99
N ALA A 485 -12.53 -3.90 -16.93
CA ALA A 485 -12.56 -3.20 -15.65
C ALA A 485 -12.07 -1.75 -15.77
N ALA A 486 -11.01 -1.50 -16.56
CA ALA A 486 -10.52 -0.15 -16.84
C ALA A 486 -11.59 0.71 -17.55
N LEU A 487 -12.24 0.18 -18.61
CA LEU A 487 -13.32 0.90 -19.29
C LEU A 487 -14.50 1.22 -18.35
N GLN A 488 -14.90 0.25 -17.52
CA GLN A 488 -15.96 0.44 -16.54
C GLN A 488 -15.59 1.51 -15.50
N TYR A 489 -14.35 1.49 -15.01
CA TYR A 489 -13.83 2.50 -14.09
C TYR A 489 -13.90 3.90 -14.70
N HIS A 490 -13.39 4.10 -15.92
CA HIS A 490 -13.43 5.43 -16.58
C HIS A 490 -14.87 5.92 -16.80
N ALA A 491 -15.78 5.04 -17.21
CA ALA A 491 -17.19 5.40 -17.40
C ALA A 491 -17.85 5.88 -16.09
N ILE A 492 -17.57 5.20 -14.98
CA ILE A 492 -18.12 5.57 -13.67
C ILE A 492 -17.43 6.82 -13.13
N ALA A 493 -16.11 6.92 -13.24
CA ALA A 493 -15.36 8.11 -12.82
C ALA A 493 -15.86 9.36 -13.55
N HIS A 494 -16.11 9.27 -14.87
CA HIS A 494 -16.73 10.34 -15.64
C HIS A 494 -18.14 10.67 -15.13
N SER A 495 -18.95 9.65 -14.85
CA SER A 495 -20.31 9.83 -14.30
C SER A 495 -20.31 10.50 -12.92
N ILE A 496 -19.35 10.16 -12.06
CA ILE A 496 -19.15 10.80 -10.74
C ILE A 496 -18.82 12.28 -10.92
N ARG A 497 -17.81 12.60 -11.75
CA ARG A 497 -17.40 13.99 -12.01
C ARG A 497 -18.54 14.83 -12.59
N LYS A 498 -19.39 14.23 -13.44
CA LYS A 498 -20.56 14.89 -14.01
C LYS A 498 -21.68 15.10 -12.99
N ALA A 499 -21.86 14.17 -12.04
CA ALA A 499 -22.92 14.22 -11.04
C ALA A 499 -22.59 15.09 -9.81
N LEU A 500 -21.30 15.41 -9.61
CA LEU A 500 -20.77 16.26 -8.54
C LEU A 500 -19.98 17.44 -9.17
N PRO A 501 -20.68 18.43 -9.73
CA PRO A 501 -20.09 19.55 -10.46
C PRO A 501 -19.48 20.63 -9.56
#